data_AF-A0A139DEH4-F1
#
_entry.id   AF-A0A139DEH4-F1
#
_cell.length_a   1.000
_cell.length_b   1.000
_cell.length_c   1.000
_cell.angle_alpha   90.00
_cell.angle_beta   90.00
_cell.angle_gamma   90.00
#
_symmetry.space_group_name_H-M   'P 1'
#
loop_
_entity.id
_entity.type
_entity.pdbx_description
1 polymer ?
#
loop_
_entity_poly.entity_id
_entity_poly.type
_entity_poly.pdbx_seq_one_letter_code
_entity_poly.pdbx_strand_id
1 'polypeptide(L)'
;AKLGGPIHSKAVMILSRFLANRYAPMGQLSLSASLAFEQSYGGVEGDSASVAETCVLLSAITGVPLKQSLAVTGSMNQHGEVQAVGGVNEKIEGFFNVCRQAGDVNGQGALLPASNVEHLMLNEAVRAAVRDGRFSIYPISHIDQAIELMTGLQAGEADSEGVFPEGSFNRLVADRLEAFAKAAEHKDDNGDTDGHGDGDDD
;
A
#
# COMPACT_ATOMS: atom_id res chain seq x y z
N ALA A 1 -4.19 20.83 -12.36
CA ALA A 1 -5.31 19.95 -12.74
C ALA A 1 -5.46 18.88 -11.66
N LYS A 2 -6.62 18.74 -11.00
CA LYS A 2 -6.85 17.64 -10.04
C LYS A 2 -7.30 16.41 -10.83
N LEU A 3 -6.36 15.49 -11.08
CA LEU A 3 -6.68 14.20 -11.72
C LEU A 3 -7.36 13.22 -10.75
N GLY A 4 -7.26 13.44 -9.44
CA GLY A 4 -8.00 12.67 -8.43
C GLY A 4 -9.34 13.30 -8.10
N GLY A 5 -10.40 12.49 -8.06
CA GLY A 5 -11.72 12.92 -7.61
C GLY A 5 -11.90 12.85 -6.08
N PRO A 6 -13.11 13.19 -5.58
CA PRO A 6 -13.40 13.28 -4.15
C PRO A 6 -13.28 11.95 -3.40
N ILE A 7 -13.71 10.84 -4.00
CA ILE A 7 -13.64 9.53 -3.34
C ILE A 7 -12.19 9.08 -3.22
N HIS A 8 -11.39 9.28 -4.26
CA HIS A 8 -9.95 9.00 -4.21
C HIS A 8 -9.25 9.87 -3.15
N SER A 9 -9.61 11.15 -3.04
CA SER A 9 -9.06 12.03 -1.99
C SER A 9 -9.40 11.53 -0.57
N LYS A 10 -10.61 11.01 -0.37
CA LYS A 10 -11.02 10.38 0.90
C LYS A 10 -10.19 9.12 1.20
N ALA A 11 -9.92 8.28 0.19
CA ALA A 11 -9.10 7.09 0.33
C ALA A 11 -7.68 7.44 0.82
N VAL A 12 -7.06 8.49 0.25
CA VAL A 12 -5.75 8.97 0.71
C VAL A 12 -5.80 9.39 2.20
N MET A 13 -6.85 10.07 2.64
CA MET A 13 -7.01 10.41 4.06
C MET A 13 -7.16 9.18 4.95
N ILE A 14 -7.88 8.15 4.50
CA ILE A 14 -8.03 6.88 5.22
C ILE A 14 -6.66 6.20 5.38
N LEU A 15 -5.87 6.17 4.31
CA LEU A 15 -4.51 5.61 4.32
C LEU A 15 -3.61 6.37 5.30
N SER A 16 -3.63 7.70 5.29
CA SER A 16 -2.87 8.50 6.27
C SER A 16 -3.29 8.21 7.70
N ARG A 17 -4.59 8.02 7.96
CA ARG A 17 -5.10 7.65 9.29
C ARG A 17 -4.75 6.22 9.68
N PHE A 18 -4.75 5.29 8.73
CA PHE A 18 -4.28 3.93 8.96
C PHE A 18 -2.82 3.92 9.43
N LEU A 19 -1.92 4.60 8.70
CA LEU A 19 -0.51 4.70 9.09
C LEU A 19 -0.35 5.36 10.45
N ALA A 20 -1.03 6.50 10.65
CA ALA A 20 -0.99 7.19 11.92
C ALA A 20 -1.46 6.27 13.04
N ASN A 21 -2.61 5.59 12.94
CA ASN A 21 -3.10 4.75 14.02
C ASN A 21 -2.24 3.50 14.24
N ARG A 22 -1.74 2.88 13.17
CA ARG A 22 -0.96 1.63 13.23
C ARG A 22 0.43 1.84 13.84
N TYR A 23 1.04 2.99 13.58
CA TYR A 23 2.41 3.30 14.00
C TYR A 23 2.50 4.48 15.00
N ALA A 24 1.37 5.08 15.41
CA ALA A 24 1.29 6.19 16.38
C ALA A 24 1.96 5.94 17.73
N PRO A 25 1.95 4.72 18.31
CA PRO A 25 2.65 4.47 19.56
C PRO A 25 4.14 4.82 19.52
N MET A 26 4.72 5.03 18.33
CA MET A 26 6.14 5.32 18.11
C MET A 26 6.47 6.82 18.05
N GLY A 27 5.48 7.72 18.21
CA GLY A 27 5.68 9.17 18.21
C GLY A 27 5.04 9.92 17.05
N GLN A 28 5.52 11.14 16.77
CA GLN A 28 5.01 11.94 15.65
C GLN A 28 5.47 11.34 14.31
N LEU A 29 4.51 11.07 13.43
CA LEU A 29 4.79 10.56 12.08
C LEU A 29 5.32 11.70 11.19
N SER A 30 6.64 11.84 11.10
CA SER A 30 7.30 12.76 10.17
C SER A 30 7.55 12.06 8.83
N LEU A 31 6.54 12.07 7.95
CA LEU A 31 6.61 11.45 6.62
C LEU A 31 6.07 12.38 5.54
N SER A 32 6.88 12.66 4.53
CA SER A 32 6.45 13.23 3.27
C SER A 32 6.56 12.18 2.17
N ALA A 33 5.45 11.89 1.50
CA ALA A 33 5.39 10.89 0.44
C ALA A 33 4.53 11.39 -0.73
N SER A 34 4.84 10.91 -1.92
CA SER A 34 4.07 11.16 -3.13
C SER A 34 3.75 9.84 -3.81
N LEU A 35 2.49 9.65 -4.17
CA LEU A 35 2.02 8.49 -4.91
C LEU A 35 1.50 8.98 -6.25
N ALA A 36 1.86 8.28 -7.31
CA ALA A 36 1.45 8.60 -8.67
C ALA A 36 0.94 7.33 -9.37
N PHE A 37 -0.16 7.45 -10.09
CA PHE A 37 -0.56 6.47 -11.09
C PHE A 37 0.16 6.80 -12.39
N GLU A 38 1.19 6.02 -12.70
CA GLU A 38 1.99 6.26 -13.89
C GLU A 38 1.16 6.10 -15.17
N GLN A 39 1.47 6.95 -16.15
CA GLN A 39 0.78 6.99 -17.45
C GLN A 39 -0.76 7.14 -17.36
N SER A 40 -1.29 7.65 -16.24
CA SER A 40 -2.72 7.94 -16.08
C SER A 40 -3.05 9.34 -16.62
N TYR A 41 -3.54 9.39 -17.85
CA TYR A 41 -3.98 10.64 -18.49
C TYR A 41 -5.47 10.95 -18.25
N GLY A 42 -6.23 9.98 -17.72
CA GLY A 42 -7.61 10.14 -17.29
C GLY A 42 -7.72 10.48 -15.80
N GLY A 43 -8.93 10.88 -15.37
CA GLY A 43 -9.22 11.05 -13.96
C GLY A 43 -9.26 9.71 -13.22
N VAL A 44 -8.69 9.67 -12.01
CA VAL A 44 -8.77 8.52 -11.09
C VAL A 44 -9.86 8.82 -10.07
N GLU A 45 -10.86 7.94 -10.00
CA GLU A 45 -11.94 8.06 -9.02
C GLU A 45 -12.31 6.70 -8.42
N GLY A 46 -12.71 6.73 -7.15
CA GLY A 46 -12.99 5.55 -6.34
C GLY A 46 -11.87 5.26 -5.33
N ASP A 47 -12.09 4.25 -4.51
CA ASP A 47 -11.21 3.81 -3.41
C ASP A 47 -10.62 2.40 -3.66
N SER A 48 -10.90 1.80 -4.81
CA SER A 48 -10.51 0.41 -5.10
C SER A 48 -9.00 0.16 -5.28
N ALA A 49 -8.17 1.19 -5.13
CA ALA A 49 -6.71 1.14 -5.18
C ALA A 49 -6.06 1.27 -3.79
N SER A 50 -6.82 1.53 -2.72
CA SER A 50 -6.25 1.86 -1.39
C SER A 50 -5.34 0.77 -0.83
N VAL A 51 -5.66 -0.51 -1.05
CA VAL A 51 -4.80 -1.62 -0.63
C VAL A 51 -3.46 -1.58 -1.38
N ALA A 52 -3.50 -1.33 -2.70
CA ALA A 52 -2.29 -1.26 -3.53
C ALA A 52 -1.42 -0.05 -3.15
N GLU A 53 -2.03 1.13 -2.99
CA GLU A 53 -1.37 2.36 -2.54
C GLU A 53 -0.69 2.17 -1.18
N THR A 54 -1.36 1.50 -0.24
CA THR A 54 -0.80 1.20 1.08
C THR A 54 0.40 0.26 0.96
N CYS A 55 0.31 -0.82 0.18
CA CYS A 55 1.44 -1.72 -0.04
C CYS A 55 2.64 -1.00 -0.65
N VAL A 56 2.41 -0.16 -1.67
CA VAL A 56 3.47 0.62 -2.35
C VAL A 56 4.13 1.59 -1.38
N LEU A 57 3.35 2.31 -0.58
CA LEU A 57 3.90 3.26 0.38
C LEU A 57 4.71 2.56 1.47
N LEU A 58 4.22 1.45 2.03
CA LEU A 58 4.95 0.67 3.03
C LEU A 58 6.23 0.06 2.45
N SER A 59 6.19 -0.39 1.20
CA SER A 59 7.37 -0.84 0.45
C SER A 59 8.39 0.29 0.27
N ALA A 60 7.96 1.49 -0.09
CA ALA A 60 8.83 2.66 -0.22
C ALA A 60 9.48 3.07 1.12
N ILE A 61 8.75 2.96 2.23
CA ILE A 61 9.28 3.23 3.58
C ILE A 61 10.36 2.21 3.97
N THR A 62 10.10 0.93 3.70
CA THR A 62 10.95 -0.19 4.16
C THR A 62 12.11 -0.51 3.23
N GLY A 63 11.96 -0.21 1.94
CA GLY A 63 12.84 -0.67 0.86
C GLY A 63 12.60 -2.13 0.45
N VAL A 64 11.56 -2.79 0.98
CA VAL A 64 11.24 -4.20 0.64
C VAL A 64 10.50 -4.26 -0.69
N PRO A 65 11.00 -4.99 -1.70
CA PRO A 65 10.36 -5.05 -3.00
C PRO A 65 9.01 -5.80 -2.95
N LEU A 66 8.07 -5.37 -3.79
CA LEU A 66 6.79 -6.03 -3.98
C LEU A 66 6.83 -6.95 -5.22
N LYS A 67 6.25 -8.15 -5.10
CA LYS A 67 6.07 -9.07 -6.22
C LYS A 67 5.21 -8.43 -7.30
N GLN A 68 5.78 -8.27 -8.49
CA GLN A 68 5.07 -7.72 -9.66
C GLN A 68 4.21 -8.75 -10.38
N SER A 69 4.31 -10.03 -10.01
CA SER A 69 3.46 -11.10 -10.56
C SER A 69 2.04 -11.11 -9.99
N LEU A 70 1.76 -10.24 -9.03
CA LEU A 70 0.48 -10.16 -8.33
C LEU A 70 -0.15 -8.78 -8.56
N ALA A 71 -1.32 -8.74 -9.18
CA ALA A 71 -2.16 -7.55 -9.20
C ALA A 71 -2.95 -7.42 -7.90
N VAL A 72 -3.31 -6.20 -7.52
CA VAL A 72 -4.07 -5.93 -6.29
C VAL A 72 -5.23 -5.00 -6.60
N THR A 73 -6.43 -5.36 -6.15
CA THR A 73 -7.55 -4.44 -6.04
C THR A 73 -8.21 -4.58 -4.67
N GLY A 74 -8.71 -3.49 -4.13
CA GLY A 74 -9.38 -3.46 -2.84
C GLY A 74 -9.41 -2.05 -2.29
N SER A 75 -10.54 -1.69 -1.71
CA SER A 75 -10.62 -0.57 -0.78
C SER A 75 -10.20 -1.04 0.61
N MET A 76 -9.95 -0.12 1.53
CA MET A 76 -9.72 -0.44 2.93
C MET A 76 -10.22 0.67 3.84
N ASN A 77 -10.55 0.32 5.08
CA ASN A 77 -10.83 1.30 6.13
C ASN A 77 -9.59 1.66 6.95
N GLN A 78 -9.74 2.59 7.89
CA GLN A 78 -8.66 3.10 8.74
C GLN A 78 -8.05 2.07 9.70
N HIS A 79 -8.65 0.89 9.83
CA HIS A 79 -8.17 -0.22 10.67
C HIS A 79 -7.36 -1.24 9.87
N GLY A 80 -7.36 -1.15 8.53
CA GLY A 80 -6.69 -2.11 7.64
C GLY A 80 -7.62 -3.19 7.08
N GLU A 81 -8.91 -3.15 7.40
CA GLU A 81 -9.90 -4.11 6.89
C GLU A 81 -10.19 -3.83 5.41
N VAL A 82 -10.11 -4.87 4.58
CA VAL A 82 -10.28 -4.79 3.13
C VAL A 82 -11.77 -4.78 2.79
N GLN A 83 -12.17 -3.87 1.91
CA GLN A 83 -13.56 -3.61 1.55
C GLN A 83 -13.83 -3.93 0.08
N ALA A 84 -15.07 -4.33 -0.19
CA ALA A 84 -15.52 -4.72 -1.52
C ALA A 84 -15.35 -3.58 -2.53
N VAL A 85 -15.10 -3.96 -3.79
CA VAL A 85 -14.94 -3.04 -4.91
C VAL A 85 -15.83 -3.44 -6.08
N GLY A 86 -16.15 -2.46 -6.92
CA GLY A 86 -16.80 -2.70 -8.21
C GLY A 86 -15.83 -3.25 -9.26
N GLY A 87 -16.40 -3.92 -10.27
CA GLY A 87 -15.69 -4.37 -11.47
C GLY A 87 -14.62 -5.43 -11.21
N VAL A 88 -14.82 -6.30 -10.21
CA VAL A 88 -13.78 -7.26 -9.79
C VAL A 88 -13.45 -8.29 -10.88
N ASN A 89 -14.44 -8.70 -11.67
CA ASN A 89 -14.25 -9.65 -12.77
C ASN A 89 -13.38 -9.01 -13.86
N GLU A 90 -13.73 -7.80 -14.28
CA GLU A 90 -13.02 -7.03 -15.31
C GLU A 90 -11.57 -6.75 -14.91
N LYS A 91 -11.31 -6.48 -13.63
CA LYS A 91 -9.97 -6.25 -13.10
C LYS A 91 -9.10 -7.50 -13.14
N ILE A 92 -9.64 -8.64 -12.68
CA ILE A 92 -8.92 -9.92 -12.70
C ILE A 92 -8.66 -10.36 -14.15
N GLU A 93 -9.67 -10.30 -15.00
CA GLU A 93 -9.57 -10.68 -16.41
C GLU A 93 -8.64 -9.72 -17.18
N GLY A 94 -8.65 -8.42 -16.85
CA GLY A 94 -7.74 -7.44 -17.40
C GLY A 94 -6.28 -7.79 -17.12
N PHE A 95 -5.92 -8.05 -15.85
CA PHE A 95 -4.56 -8.46 -15.50
C PHE A 95 -4.17 -9.78 -16.15
N PHE A 96 -5.06 -10.79 -16.11
CA PHE A 96 -4.84 -12.08 -16.76
C PHE A 96 -4.52 -11.93 -18.26
N ASN A 97 -5.27 -11.07 -18.96
CA ASN A 97 -5.05 -10.81 -20.38
C ASN A 97 -3.71 -10.13 -20.64
N VAL A 98 -3.29 -9.18 -19.79
CA VAL A 98 -1.97 -8.54 -19.88
C VAL A 98 -0.86 -9.56 -19.69
N CYS A 99 -0.93 -10.41 -18.65
CA CYS A 99 0.05 -11.49 -18.44
C CYS A 99 0.14 -12.43 -19.64
N ARG A 100 -1.01 -12.85 -20.17
CA ARG A 100 -1.07 -13.73 -21.34
C ARG A 100 -0.45 -13.08 -22.58
N GLN A 101 -0.66 -11.78 -22.79
CA GLN A 101 -0.04 -11.03 -23.90
C GLN A 101 1.46 -10.83 -23.72
N ALA A 102 1.92 -10.69 -22.47
CA ALA A 102 3.33 -10.56 -22.13
C ALA A 102 4.12 -11.88 -22.23
N GLY A 103 3.43 -13.03 -22.26
CA GLY A 103 4.03 -14.32 -22.61
C GLY A 103 3.29 -15.51 -22.00
N ASP A 104 3.06 -15.50 -20.69
CA ASP A 104 2.36 -16.56 -19.96
C ASP A 104 1.80 -16.05 -18.63
N VAL A 105 0.86 -16.81 -18.07
CA VAL A 105 0.17 -16.54 -16.81
C VAL A 105 0.74 -17.35 -15.63
N ASN A 106 1.72 -18.22 -15.88
CA ASN A 106 2.34 -19.07 -14.86
C ASN A 106 2.94 -18.24 -13.70
N GLY A 107 2.50 -18.57 -12.48
CA GLY A 107 2.93 -17.89 -11.25
C GLY A 107 2.36 -16.49 -11.07
N GLN A 108 1.42 -16.07 -11.94
CA GLN A 108 0.74 -14.79 -11.84
C GLN A 108 -0.54 -14.93 -11.01
N GLY A 109 -1.04 -13.82 -10.47
CA GLY A 109 -2.29 -13.84 -9.74
C GLY A 109 -2.86 -12.49 -9.39
N ALA A 110 -4.03 -12.49 -8.74
CA ALA A 110 -4.69 -11.27 -8.30
C ALA A 110 -5.17 -11.39 -6.86
N LEU A 111 -4.90 -10.35 -6.06
CA LEU A 111 -5.46 -10.13 -4.74
C LEU A 111 -6.76 -9.32 -4.87
N LEU A 112 -7.78 -9.74 -4.13
CA LEU A 112 -9.09 -9.06 -4.11
C LEU A 112 -9.71 -9.11 -2.70
N PRO A 113 -10.74 -8.26 -2.43
CA PRO A 113 -11.50 -8.37 -1.20
C PRO A 113 -12.17 -9.75 -1.07
N ALA A 114 -12.05 -10.38 0.09
CA ALA A 114 -12.75 -11.64 0.37
C ALA A 114 -14.27 -11.52 0.24
N SER A 115 -14.82 -10.34 0.52
CA SER A 115 -16.24 -10.00 0.33
C SER A 115 -16.67 -9.95 -1.14
N ASN A 116 -15.75 -9.87 -2.10
CA ASN A 116 -16.07 -9.95 -3.52
C ASN A 116 -16.13 -11.40 -4.05
N VAL A 117 -15.74 -12.42 -3.27
CA VAL A 117 -15.67 -13.82 -3.74
C VAL A 117 -17.02 -14.33 -4.25
N GLU A 118 -18.11 -14.02 -3.55
CA GLU A 118 -19.46 -14.42 -3.97
C GLU A 118 -19.93 -13.78 -5.28
N HIS A 119 -19.25 -12.71 -5.72
CA HIS A 119 -19.54 -11.96 -6.94
C HIS A 119 -18.66 -12.38 -8.14
N LEU A 120 -17.78 -13.37 -7.96
CA LEU A 120 -16.86 -13.81 -9.02
C LEU A 120 -17.58 -14.66 -10.06
N MET A 121 -17.57 -14.16 -11.30
CA MET A 121 -18.17 -14.76 -12.49
C MET A 121 -17.14 -14.76 -13.63
N LEU A 122 -15.96 -15.28 -13.35
CA LEU A 122 -14.80 -15.23 -14.25
C LEU A 122 -14.99 -16.09 -15.50
N ASN A 123 -14.45 -15.63 -16.63
CA ASN A 123 -14.49 -16.35 -17.89
C ASN A 123 -13.79 -17.73 -17.84
N GLU A 124 -14.04 -18.57 -18.84
CA GLU A 124 -13.50 -19.93 -18.89
C GLU A 124 -11.97 -19.98 -18.92
N ALA A 125 -11.31 -19.05 -19.60
CA ALA A 125 -9.85 -19.03 -19.73
C ALA A 125 -9.16 -18.82 -18.36
N VAL A 126 -9.67 -17.88 -17.55
CA VAL A 126 -9.16 -17.66 -16.19
C VAL A 126 -9.43 -18.89 -15.32
N ARG A 127 -10.66 -19.43 -15.35
CA ARG A 127 -11.03 -20.62 -14.55
C ARG A 127 -10.18 -21.84 -14.91
N ALA A 128 -9.83 -22.02 -16.19
CA ALA A 128 -8.95 -23.09 -16.62
C ALA A 128 -7.53 -22.90 -16.07
N ALA A 129 -6.95 -21.71 -16.23
CA ALA A 129 -5.61 -21.42 -15.71
C ALA A 129 -5.50 -21.55 -14.19
N VAL A 130 -6.54 -21.19 -13.44
CA VAL A 130 -6.60 -21.41 -11.99
C VAL A 130 -6.64 -22.89 -11.65
N ARG A 131 -7.46 -23.68 -12.36
CA ARG A 131 -7.55 -25.14 -12.17
C ARG A 131 -6.24 -25.86 -12.48
N ASP A 132 -5.50 -25.36 -13.47
CA ASP A 132 -4.19 -25.88 -13.86
C ASP A 132 -3.06 -25.42 -12.92
N GLY A 133 -3.35 -24.58 -11.91
CA GLY A 133 -2.35 -24.03 -10.98
C GLY A 133 -1.44 -22.97 -11.61
N ARG A 134 -1.79 -22.46 -12.80
CA ARG A 134 -0.98 -21.49 -13.54
C ARG A 134 -1.23 -20.07 -13.06
N PHE A 135 -2.50 -19.72 -12.78
CA PHE A 135 -2.92 -18.43 -12.27
C PHE A 135 -3.55 -18.58 -10.88
N SER A 136 -3.34 -17.63 -9.97
CA SER A 136 -3.85 -17.71 -8.60
C SER A 136 -4.75 -16.52 -8.23
N ILE A 137 -5.75 -16.77 -7.39
CA ILE A 137 -6.67 -15.75 -6.89
C ILE A 137 -6.62 -15.77 -5.37
N TYR A 138 -6.30 -14.63 -4.76
CA TYR A 138 -6.05 -14.50 -3.33
C TYR A 138 -7.09 -13.58 -2.69
N PRO A 139 -8.15 -14.13 -2.08
CA PRO A 139 -9.08 -13.35 -1.29
C PRO A 139 -8.39 -12.88 0.01
N ILE A 140 -8.45 -11.58 0.28
CA ILE A 140 -7.89 -10.95 1.47
C ILE A 140 -8.97 -10.18 2.23
N SER A 141 -8.92 -10.25 3.55
CA SER A 141 -9.81 -9.54 4.48
C SER A 141 -9.08 -8.41 5.22
N HIS A 142 -7.74 -8.46 5.27
CA HIS A 142 -6.93 -7.45 5.95
C HIS A 142 -5.66 -7.13 5.16
N ILE A 143 -5.18 -5.89 5.27
CA ILE A 143 -3.98 -5.38 4.57
C ILE A 143 -2.72 -6.22 4.85
N ASP A 144 -2.61 -6.78 6.05
CA ASP A 144 -1.46 -7.60 6.44
C ASP A 144 -1.32 -8.85 5.55
N GLN A 145 -2.44 -9.45 5.13
CA GLN A 145 -2.41 -10.57 4.20
C GLN A 145 -1.88 -10.16 2.82
N ALA A 146 -2.19 -8.93 2.38
CA ALA A 146 -1.62 -8.38 1.15
C ALA A 146 -0.11 -8.19 1.28
N ILE A 147 0.35 -7.61 2.40
CA ILE A 147 1.78 -7.43 2.68
C ILE A 147 2.51 -8.77 2.65
N GLU A 148 1.98 -9.79 3.31
CA GLU A 148 2.58 -11.13 3.33
C GLU A 148 2.68 -11.76 1.95
N LEU A 149 1.60 -11.69 1.16
CA LEU A 149 1.59 -12.22 -0.20
C LEU A 149 2.58 -11.48 -1.11
N MET A 150 2.59 -10.14 -1.04
CA MET A 150 3.36 -9.27 -1.92
C MET A 150 4.85 -9.23 -1.57
N THR A 151 5.22 -9.39 -0.31
CA THR A 151 6.62 -9.30 0.17
C THR A 151 7.24 -10.66 0.49
N GLY A 152 6.42 -11.64 0.88
CA GLY A 152 6.88 -12.92 1.44
C GLY A 152 7.33 -12.85 2.90
N LEU A 153 7.20 -11.70 3.57
CA LEU A 153 7.52 -11.52 4.97
C LEU A 153 6.25 -11.59 5.82
N GLN A 154 6.34 -12.18 7.02
CA GLN A 154 5.25 -12.15 8.00
C GLN A 154 4.94 -10.69 8.39
N ALA A 155 3.68 -10.30 8.41
CA ALA A 155 3.30 -8.92 8.72
C ALA A 155 3.68 -8.55 10.17
N GLY A 156 3.35 -9.43 11.12
CA GLY A 156 3.54 -9.25 12.56
C GLY A 156 2.51 -8.32 13.18
N GLU A 157 1.91 -8.75 14.29
CA GLU A 157 0.95 -7.96 15.05
C GLU A 157 1.63 -7.32 16.27
N ALA A 158 1.26 -6.08 16.59
CA ALA A 158 1.76 -5.42 17.79
C ALA A 158 1.23 -6.09 19.05
N ASP A 159 2.06 -6.18 20.08
CA ASP A 159 1.64 -6.61 21.41
C ASP A 159 0.84 -5.51 22.16
N SER A 160 0.52 -5.75 23.43
CA SER A 160 -0.23 -4.79 24.26
C SER A 160 0.48 -3.46 24.48
N GLU A 161 1.80 -3.42 24.29
CA GLU A 161 2.64 -2.23 24.42
C GLU A 161 2.84 -1.54 23.06
N GLY A 162 2.23 -2.06 21.99
CA GLY A 162 2.36 -1.50 20.64
C GLY A 162 3.66 -1.90 19.93
N VAL A 163 4.38 -2.91 20.42
CA VAL A 163 5.66 -3.35 19.86
C VAL A 163 5.45 -4.48 18.86
N PHE A 164 6.01 -4.32 17.65
CA PHE A 164 5.98 -5.37 16.63
C PHE A 164 7.12 -6.40 16.82
N PRO A 165 6.86 -7.70 16.56
CA PRO A 165 7.84 -8.77 16.65
C PRO A 165 9.08 -8.53 15.77
N GLU A 166 10.25 -8.91 16.27
CA GLU A 166 11.48 -8.86 15.48
C GLU A 166 11.39 -9.73 14.21
N GLY A 167 11.98 -9.24 13.12
CA GLY A 167 11.93 -9.91 11.82
C GLY A 167 10.59 -9.80 11.08
N SER A 168 9.57 -9.18 11.66
CA SER A 168 8.31 -8.89 10.97
C SER A 168 8.40 -7.66 10.07
N PHE A 169 7.51 -7.60 9.07
CA PHE A 169 7.42 -6.45 8.17
C PHE A 169 7.03 -5.17 8.92
N ASN A 170 6.02 -5.24 9.80
CA ASN A 170 5.56 -4.06 10.54
C ASN A 170 6.62 -3.54 11.52
N ARG A 171 7.48 -4.41 12.06
CA ARG A 171 8.67 -3.97 12.82
C ARG A 171 9.66 -3.20 11.95
N LEU A 172 9.92 -3.66 10.73
CA LEU A 172 10.79 -2.92 9.80
C LEU A 172 10.21 -1.55 9.43
N VAL A 173 8.89 -1.45 9.24
CA VAL A 173 8.22 -0.16 9.01
C VAL A 173 8.42 0.76 10.19
N ALA A 174 8.16 0.27 11.40
CA ALA A 174 8.34 1.00 12.66
C ALA A 174 9.75 1.60 12.79
N ASP A 175 10.77 0.75 12.66
CA ASP A 175 12.17 1.14 12.81
C ASP A 175 12.56 2.22 11.77
N ARG A 176 12.02 2.13 10.54
CA ARG A 176 12.25 3.12 9.47
C ARG A 176 11.58 4.46 9.74
N LEU A 177 10.34 4.45 10.24
CA LEU A 177 9.62 5.67 10.59
C LEU A 177 10.29 6.38 11.77
N GLU A 178 10.76 5.65 12.77
CA GLU A 178 11.54 6.22 13.89
C GLU A 178 12.84 6.86 13.38
N ALA A 179 13.55 6.22 12.43
CA ALA A 179 14.74 6.79 11.82
C ALA A 179 14.45 8.09 11.05
N PHE A 180 13.31 8.18 10.34
CA PHE A 180 12.89 9.42 9.68
C PHE A 180 12.60 10.55 10.67
N ALA A 181 11.93 10.24 11.78
CA ALA A 181 11.63 11.21 12.84
C ALA A 181 12.92 11.80 13.44
N LYS A 182 13.88 10.95 13.83
CA LYS A 182 15.19 11.39 14.36
C LYS A 182 15.97 12.25 13.37
N ALA A 183 15.91 11.92 12.08
CA ALA A 183 16.58 12.70 11.04
C ALA A 183 15.91 14.07 10.78
N ALA A 184 14.61 14.19 11.04
CA ALA A 184 13.89 15.46 10.95
C ALA A 184 14.23 16.39 12.12
N GLU A 185 14.25 15.88 13.35
CA GLU A 185 14.62 16.66 14.54
C GLU A 185 16.04 17.25 14.43
N HIS A 186 17.01 16.45 13.94
CA HIS A 186 18.38 16.94 13.73
C HIS A 186 18.51 18.02 12.64
N LYS A 187 17.55 18.16 11.72
CA LYS A 187 17.55 19.24 10.74
C LYS A 187 16.99 20.54 11.32
N ASP A 188 16.01 20.44 12.21
CA ASP A 188 15.41 21.61 12.84
C ASP A 188 16.39 22.25 13.85
N ASP A 189 17.17 21.45 14.59
CA ASP A 189 18.19 21.95 15.54
C ASP A 189 19.39 22.63 14.86
N ASN A 190 19.75 22.23 13.64
CA ASN A 190 20.86 22.84 12.87
C ASN A 190 20.43 24.06 12.04
N GLY A 191 19.14 24.40 12.00
CA GLY A 191 18.59 25.52 11.23
C GLY A 191 18.63 26.87 11.94
N ASP A 192 18.94 26.90 13.24
CA ASP A 192 18.77 28.09 14.10
C ASP A 192 20.09 28.82 14.44
N THR A 193 21.22 28.43 13.83
CA THR A 193 22.55 29.04 14.12
C THR A 193 23.11 30.01 13.07
N ASP A 194 22.44 30.26 11.94
CA ASP A 194 22.96 31.18 10.91
C ASP A 194 22.05 32.40 10.67
N GLY A 195 22.32 33.50 11.40
CA GLY A 195 22.00 34.85 10.90
C GLY A 195 21.36 35.87 11.84
N HIS A 196 21.86 36.06 13.06
CA HIS A 196 21.81 37.37 13.73
C HIS A 196 23.23 37.93 13.84
N GLY A 197 23.68 38.57 12.76
CA GLY A 197 24.81 39.48 12.79
C GLY A 197 24.27 40.90 12.80
N ASP A 198 24.04 41.43 13.99
CA ASP A 198 23.96 42.87 14.23
C ASP A 198 25.25 43.52 13.70
N GLY A 199 25.06 44.62 12.99
CA GLY A 199 26.14 45.43 12.43
C GLY A 199 25.67 46.86 12.22
N ASP A 200 25.13 47.49 13.27
CA ASP A 200 25.23 48.93 13.45
C ASP A 200 26.61 49.22 14.06
N ASP A 201 27.48 49.92 13.33
CA ASP A 201 28.27 51.05 13.85
C ASP A 201 29.03 51.76 12.71
N ASP A 202 28.93 53.10 12.74
CA ASP A 202 29.55 54.19 11.95
C ASP A 202 28.91 54.63 10.61
#